data_AF-A0A2T2RJA6-F1
#
_entry.id   AF-A0A2T2RJA6-F1
#
_cell.length_a   1.000
_cell.length_b   1.000
_cell.length_c   1.000
_cell.angle_alpha   90.00
_cell.angle_beta   90.00
_cell.angle_gamma   90.00
#
_symmetry.space_group_name_H-M   'P 1'
#
loop_
_entity.id
_entity.type
_entity.pdbx_description
1 polymer ?
#
loop_
_entity_poly.entity_id
_entity_poly.type
_entity_poly.pdbx_seq_one_letter_code
_entity_poly.pdbx_strand_id
1 'polypeptide(L)'
;MIDTSPQGVFWTYVERVAAGDLDGATRMCMDLVDAGYPVGSVLSEVLAPAQAEVGAKWERAELNVAQEHAATSVTDAALAALARTLPEPSPVSPLLMVCGEGEWHSLPARMGA
;
A
#
# COMPACT_ATOMS: atom_id res chain seq x y z
N MET A 1 -1.94 -10.93 23.36
CA MET A 1 -0.96 -11.03 22.27
C MET A 1 -1.49 -10.14 21.17
N ILE A 2 -0.79 -9.06 20.83
CA ILE A 2 -1.21 -8.19 19.71
C ILE A 2 -0.99 -9.01 18.44
N ASP A 3 -2.01 -9.10 17.59
CA ASP A 3 -1.91 -9.78 16.30
C ASP A 3 -1.07 -8.90 15.35
N THR A 4 0.13 -9.37 15.04
CA THR A 4 1.08 -8.69 14.13
C THR A 4 1.08 -9.31 12.74
N SER A 5 0.05 -10.09 12.40
CA SER A 5 -0.14 -10.55 11.02
C SER A 5 -0.56 -9.39 10.10
N PRO A 6 -0.45 -9.54 8.77
CA PRO A 6 -0.96 -8.56 7.81
C PRO A 6 -2.41 -8.13 8.10
N GLN A 7 -3.28 -9.10 8.40
CA GLN A 7 -4.69 -8.85 8.76
C GLN A 7 -4.81 -8.12 10.11
N GLY A 8 -3.98 -8.51 11.08
CA GLY A 8 -3.95 -7.91 12.42
C GLY A 8 -3.58 -6.44 12.42
N VAL A 9 -2.70 -6.00 11.50
CA VAL A 9 -2.26 -4.60 11.42
C VAL A 9 -3.11 -3.72 10.51
N PHE A 10 -4.06 -4.30 9.76
CA PHE A 10 -4.84 -3.62 8.73
C PHE A 10 -5.42 -2.27 9.19
N TRP A 11 -6.18 -2.27 10.30
CA TRP A 11 -6.83 -1.05 10.79
C TRP A 11 -5.83 0.00 11.24
N THR A 12 -4.73 -0.42 11.89
CA THR A 12 -3.67 0.50 12.29
C THR A 12 -2.97 1.10 11.07
N TYR A 13 -2.79 0.33 10.00
CA TYR A 13 -2.27 0.85 8.74
C TYR A 13 -3.21 1.91 8.13
N VAL A 14 -4.53 1.64 8.08
CA VAL A 14 -5.54 2.61 7.61
C VAL A 14 -5.49 3.91 8.41
N GLU A 15 -5.41 3.82 9.74
CA GLU A 15 -5.30 4.99 10.61
C GLU A 15 -4.04 5.82 10.32
N ARG A 16 -2.89 5.15 10.15
CA ARG A 16 -1.62 5.82 9.85
C ARG A 16 -1.64 6.54 8.51
N VAL A 17 -2.11 5.89 7.45
CA VAL A 17 -2.17 6.53 6.12
C VAL A 17 -3.17 7.69 6.10
N ALA A 18 -4.32 7.56 6.78
CA ALA A 18 -5.29 8.64 6.92
C ALA A 18 -4.73 9.84 7.72
N ALA A 19 -3.82 9.59 8.65
CA ALA A 19 -3.09 10.61 9.41
C ALA A 19 -1.88 11.20 8.65
N GLY A 20 -1.54 10.69 7.46
CA GLY A 20 -0.35 11.09 6.71
C GLY A 20 0.97 10.63 7.35
N ASP A 21 0.94 9.60 8.20
CA ASP A 21 2.11 9.06 8.90
C ASP A 21 2.97 8.20 7.96
N LEU A 22 3.78 8.87 7.15
CA LEU A 22 4.68 8.26 6.17
C LEU A 22 5.63 7.24 6.80
N ASP A 23 6.36 7.67 7.84
CA ASP A 23 7.41 6.87 8.46
C ASP A 23 6.82 5.66 9.19
N GLY A 24 5.72 5.87 9.92
CA GLY A 24 5.08 4.80 10.69
C GLY A 24 4.38 3.77 9.80
N ALA A 25 3.69 4.21 8.74
CA ALA A 25 3.05 3.29 7.78
C ALA A 25 4.11 2.47 7.03
N THR A 26 5.17 3.11 6.53
CA THR A 26 6.25 2.42 5.82
C THR A 26 6.98 1.43 6.73
N ARG A 27 7.33 1.86 7.96
CA ARG A 27 7.99 0.98 8.93
C ARG A 27 7.14 -0.24 9.26
N MET A 28 5.85 -0.07 9.48
CA MET A 28 4.94 -1.18 9.75
C MET A 28 4.96 -2.24 8.63
N CYS A 29 4.96 -1.82 7.37
CA CYS A 29 5.04 -2.75 6.24
C CYS A 29 6.39 -3.47 6.20
N MET A 30 7.49 -2.76 6.48
CA MET A 30 8.82 -3.36 6.55
C MET A 30 8.95 -4.35 7.71
N ASP A 31 8.38 -4.04 8.87
CA ASP A 31 8.38 -4.91 10.05
C ASP A 31 7.65 -6.25 9.76
N LEU A 32 6.59 -6.24 8.92
CA LEU A 32 5.94 -7.48 8.47
C LEU A 32 6.86 -8.33 7.59
N VAL A 33 7.60 -7.70 6.69
CA VAL A 33 8.57 -8.40 5.83
C VAL A 33 9.71 -8.97 6.67
N ASP A 34 10.22 -8.19 7.63
CA ASP A 34 11.26 -8.62 8.58
C ASP A 34 10.77 -9.77 9.48
N ALA A 35 9.48 -9.82 9.80
CA ALA A 35 8.83 -10.92 10.50
C ALA A 35 8.60 -12.18 9.62
N GLY A 36 8.96 -12.12 8.34
CA GLY A 36 8.91 -13.26 7.40
C GLY A 36 7.63 -13.36 6.57
N TYR A 37 6.73 -12.36 6.62
CA TYR A 37 5.58 -12.35 5.74
C TYR A 37 5.99 -11.99 4.30
N PRO A 38 5.50 -12.71 3.28
CA PRO A 38 5.79 -12.38 1.89
C PRO A 38 5.30 -10.97 1.54
N VAL A 39 6.07 -10.22 0.73
CA VAL A 39 5.64 -8.90 0.21
C VAL A 39 4.26 -8.99 -0.42
N GLY A 40 3.98 -10.04 -1.19
CA GLY A 40 2.67 -10.27 -1.80
C GLY A 40 1.51 -10.26 -0.79
N SER A 41 1.69 -10.87 0.39
CA SER A 41 0.68 -10.83 1.46
C SER A 41 0.51 -9.41 2.02
N VAL A 42 1.60 -8.66 2.20
CA VAL A 42 1.53 -7.26 2.65
C VAL A 42 0.77 -6.41 1.61
N LEU A 43 0.99 -6.64 0.31
CA LEU A 43 0.26 -5.95 -0.75
C LEU A 43 -1.24 -6.31 -0.74
N SER A 44 -1.57 -7.60 -0.73
CA SER A 44 -2.96 -8.08 -0.88
C SER A 44 -3.81 -7.97 0.38
N GLU A 45 -3.20 -8.00 1.56
CA GLU A 45 -3.92 -8.03 2.85
C GLU A 45 -3.83 -6.71 3.62
N VAL A 46 -2.92 -5.80 3.23
CA VAL A 46 -2.76 -4.49 3.89
C VAL A 46 -2.95 -3.35 2.90
N LEU A 47 -2.04 -3.18 1.93
CA LEU A 47 -2.01 -1.96 1.10
C LEU A 47 -3.25 -1.84 0.20
N ALA A 48 -3.56 -2.88 -0.59
CA ALA A 48 -4.72 -2.88 -1.48
C ALA A 48 -6.06 -2.69 -0.75
N PRO A 49 -6.39 -3.46 0.31
CA PRO A 49 -7.63 -3.23 1.04
C PRO A 49 -7.64 -1.89 1.79
N ALA A 50 -6.49 -1.37 2.23
CA ALA A 50 -6.45 -0.06 2.88
C ALA A 50 -6.79 1.07 1.91
N GLN A 51 -6.36 0.97 0.65
CA GLN A 51 -6.76 1.91 -0.40
C GLN A 51 -8.25 1.86 -0.71
N ALA A 52 -8.85 0.66 -0.70
CA ALA A 52 -10.31 0.52 -0.81
C ALA A 52 -11.04 1.20 0.36
N GLU A 53 -10.55 1.03 1.59
CA GLU A 53 -11.14 1.68 2.77
C GLU A 53 -10.92 3.21 2.75
N VAL A 54 -9.76 3.69 2.32
CA VAL A 54 -9.51 5.14 2.12
C VAL A 54 -10.52 5.74 1.13
N GLY A 55 -10.77 5.06 0.01
CA GLY A 55 -11.81 5.46 -0.95
C GLY A 55 -13.21 5.46 -0.34
N ALA A 56 -13.55 4.43 0.44
CA ALA A 56 -14.85 4.36 1.15
C ALA A 56 -15.00 5.49 2.19
N LYS A 57 -13.94 5.84 2.92
CA LYS A 57 -13.94 6.97 3.86
C LYS A 57 -14.12 8.31 3.16
N TRP A 58 -13.51 8.49 2.00
CA TRP A 58 -13.75 9.66 1.16
C TRP A 58 -15.21 9.74 0.68
N GLU A 59 -15.76 8.63 0.19
CA GLU A 59 -17.17 8.54 -0.25
C GLU A 59 -18.14 8.89 0.90
N ARG A 60 -17.82 8.47 2.12
CA ARG A 60 -18.59 8.80 3.35
C ARG A 60 -18.31 10.20 3.91
N ALA A 61 -17.52 11.03 3.23
CA ALA A 61 -17.09 12.36 3.66
C ALA A 61 -16.34 12.39 5.00
N GLU A 62 -15.72 11.28 5.40
CA GLU A 62 -14.79 11.20 6.54
C GLU A 62 -13.41 11.74 6.20
N LEU A 63 -13.01 11.63 4.92
CA LEU A 63 -11.80 12.21 4.36
C LEU A 63 -12.16 13.19 3.25
N ASN A 64 -11.47 14.33 3.20
CA ASN A 64 -11.50 15.20 2.04
C ASN A 64 -10.52 14.71 0.95
N VAL A 65 -10.62 15.31 -0.24
CA VAL A 65 -9.77 14.96 -1.40
C VAL A 65 -8.27 15.04 -1.09
N ALA A 66 -7.83 16.06 -0.34
CA ALA A 66 -6.42 16.21 0.00
C ALA A 66 -5.93 15.11 0.95
N GLN A 67 -6.78 14.66 1.88
CA GLN A 67 -6.46 13.58 2.80
C GLN A 67 -6.41 12.21 2.11
N GLU A 68 -7.33 11.97 1.16
CA GLU A 68 -7.29 10.78 0.30
C GLU A 68 -5.98 10.75 -0.49
N HIS A 69 -5.66 11.83 -1.21
CA HIS A 69 -4.40 11.93 -1.97
C HIS A 69 -3.16 11.76 -1.09
N ALA A 70 -3.17 12.29 0.14
CA ALA A 70 -2.08 12.10 1.09
C ALA A 70 -1.94 10.63 1.51
N ALA A 71 -3.04 9.95 1.83
CA ALA A 71 -3.04 8.53 2.19
C ALA A 71 -2.56 7.64 1.04
N THR A 72 -2.97 7.94 -0.19
CA THR A 72 -2.51 7.28 -1.42
C THR A 72 -1.01 7.53 -1.65
N SER A 73 -0.52 8.74 -1.42
CA SER A 73 0.91 9.07 -1.52
C SER A 73 1.77 8.33 -0.48
N VAL A 74 1.28 8.22 0.76
CA VAL A 74 1.96 7.43 1.81
C VAL A 74 2.01 5.95 1.41
N THR A 75 0.92 5.42 0.87
CA THR A 75 0.85 4.02 0.42
C THR A 75 1.80 3.76 -0.75
N ASP A 76 1.93 4.70 -1.69
CA ASP A 76 2.88 4.59 -2.79
C ASP A 76 4.34 4.55 -2.31
N ALA A 77 4.67 5.32 -1.27
CA ALA A 77 5.99 5.30 -0.65
C ALA A 77 6.27 3.96 0.06
N ALA A 78 5.28 3.41 0.77
CA ALA A 78 5.39 2.08 1.38
C ALA A 78 5.60 0.99 0.31
N LEU A 79 4.84 1.04 -0.79
CA LEU A 79 5.03 0.14 -1.94
C LEU A 79 6.44 0.24 -2.52
N ALA A 80 6.96 1.46 -2.70
CA ALA A 80 8.32 1.67 -3.20
C ALA A 80 9.39 1.11 -2.24
N ALA A 81 9.17 1.20 -0.93
CA ALA A 81 10.08 0.60 0.06
C ALA A 81 10.05 -0.94 -0.01
N LEU A 82 8.87 -1.55 -0.11
CA LEU A 82 8.71 -3.00 -0.25
C LEU A 82 9.33 -3.52 -1.56
N ALA A 83 9.17 -2.79 -2.67
CA ALA A 83 9.75 -3.19 -3.95
C ALA A 83 11.28 -3.34 -3.87
N ARG A 84 11.96 -2.57 -3.00
CA ARG A 84 13.41 -2.65 -2.80
C ARG A 84 13.86 -3.87 -1.99
N THR A 85 12.94 -4.60 -1.36
CA THR A 85 13.28 -5.84 -0.63
C THR A 85 13.17 -7.08 -1.52
N LEU A 86 12.57 -6.94 -2.71
CA LEU A 86 12.42 -8.05 -3.64
C LEU A 86 13.78 -8.39 -4.29
N PRO A 87 14.04 -9.67 -4.57
CA PRO A 87 15.21 -10.05 -5.33
C PRO A 87 15.12 -9.51 -6.76
N GLU A 88 16.27 -9.32 -7.40
CA GLU A 88 16.32 -8.99 -8.82
C GLU A 88 15.52 -10.02 -9.63
N PRO A 89 14.61 -9.57 -10.51
CA PRO A 89 13.82 -10.48 -11.32
C PRO A 89 14.74 -11.32 -12.21
N SER A 90 14.43 -12.61 -12.31
CA SER A 90 15.08 -13.47 -13.31
C SER A 90 14.73 -12.96 -14.72
N PRO A 91 15.61 -13.13 -15.72
CA PRO A 91 15.33 -12.66 -17.08
C PRO A 91 14.06 -13.32 -17.63
N VAL A 92 12.99 -12.53 -17.74
CA VAL A 92 11.71 -12.91 -18.33
C VAL A 92 11.35 -11.91 -19.43
N SER A 93 10.43 -12.28 -20.32
CA SER A 93 9.86 -11.33 -21.28
C SER A 93 9.26 -10.13 -20.53
N PRO A 94 9.56 -8.89 -20.93
CA PRO A 94 9.06 -7.70 -20.24
C PRO A 94 7.53 -7.64 -20.33
N LEU A 95 6.89 -7.31 -19.20
CA LEU A 95 5.47 -6.97 -19.12
C LEU A 95 5.31 -5.46 -19.00
N LEU A 96 4.40 -4.87 -19.76
CA LEU A 96 4.03 -3.47 -19.64
C LEU A 96 2.66 -3.35 -18.99
N MET A 97 2.58 -2.62 -17.88
CA MET A 97 1.33 -2.18 -17.27
C MET A 97 1.22 -0.66 -17.34
N VAL A 98 0.05 -0.19 -17.75
CA VAL A 98 -0.24 1.23 -17.94
C VAL A 98 -1.66 1.53 -17.47
N CYS A 99 -1.88 2.77 -17.06
CA CYS A 99 -3.21 3.34 -16.95
C CYS A 99 -3.71 3.76 -18.34
N GLY A 100 -5.02 3.70 -18.55
CA GLY A 100 -5.63 4.25 -19.76
C GLY A 100 -5.40 5.76 -19.87
N GLU A 101 -5.60 6.31 -21.06
CA GLU A 101 -5.51 7.76 -21.26
C GLU A 101 -6.50 8.50 -20.33
N GLY A 102 -6.00 9.52 -19.62
CA GLY A 102 -6.79 10.30 -18.66
C GLY A 102 -7.00 9.65 -17.28
N GLU A 103 -6.46 8.44 -17.06
CA GLU A 103 -6.52 7.74 -15.77
C GLU A 103 -5.26 8.00 -14.94
N TRP A 104 -5.44 8.57 -13.74
CA TRP A 104 -4.37 8.97 -12.82
C TRP A 104 -4.17 7.97 -11.67
N HIS A 105 -5.08 7.02 -11.48
CA HIS A 105 -5.00 5.98 -10.45
C HIS A 105 -3.98 4.90 -10.83
N SER A 106 -2.69 5.24 -10.72
CA SER A 106 -1.56 4.38 -11.10
C SER A 106 -1.12 3.38 -10.06
N LEU A 107 -1.54 3.56 -8.80
CA LEU A 107 -1.11 2.72 -7.68
C LEU A 107 -1.42 1.22 -7.90
N PRO A 108 -2.61 0.81 -8.39
CA PRO A 108 -2.87 -0.61 -8.68
C PRO A 108 -1.93 -1.20 -9.75
N ALA A 109 -1.62 -0.45 -10.80
CA ALA A 109 -0.70 -0.88 -11.85
C ALA A 109 0.73 -1.06 -11.29
N ARG A 110 1.14 -0.20 -10.35
CA ARG A 110 2.43 -0.30 -9.66
C ARG A 110 2.50 -1.47 -8.68
N MET A 111 1.39 -1.83 -8.03
CA MET A 111 1.32 -3.01 -7.15
C MET A 111 1.44 -4.33 -7.92
N GLY A 112 0.97 -4.35 -9.18
CA GLY A 112 1.05 -5.55 -10.02
C GLY A 112 2.38 -5.73 -10.75
N ALA A 113 3.22 -4.69 -10.80
CA ALA A 113 4.47 -4.63 -11.56
C ALA A 113 5.61 -5.41 -10.91
#